data_AF-Q5ZXK9-F1
#
_entry.id   AF-Q5ZXK9-F1
#
_cell.length_a   1.000
_cell.length_b   1.000
_cell.length_c   1.000
_cell.angle_alpha   90.00
_cell.angle_beta   90.00
_cell.angle_gamma   90.00
#
_symmetry.space_group_name_H-M   'P 1'
#
loop_
_entity.id
_entity.type
_entity.pdbx_description
1 polymer ?
#
loop_
_entity_poly.entity_id
_entity_poly.type
_entity_poly.pdbx_seq_one_letter_code
_entity_poly.pdbx_strand_id
1 'polypeptide(L)'
;MKLKSLLFVVCFSLFSNVFAANLHLHPKADNADKKSIQKSVTYPGYCQIEIINQSFTDVRVFGTFDDGTTIDFNIYRYESPHYISLFYNFYCHSGMYITITSPYYTIYSGWTNVNSTIRVVPYLKEAKAELSTR
;
A
#
# COMPACT_ATOMS: atom_id res chain seq x y z
N MET A 1 11.03 -45.21 -13.45
CA MET A 1 11.49 -43.82 -13.70
C MET A 1 10.31 -42.83 -13.83
N LYS A 2 9.40 -42.76 -12.85
CA LYS A 2 8.27 -41.78 -12.89
C LYS A 2 8.09 -40.95 -11.61
N LEU A 3 8.78 -41.31 -10.53
CA LEU A 3 8.68 -40.61 -9.24
C LEU A 3 9.54 -39.33 -9.19
N LYS A 4 10.64 -39.28 -9.94
CA LYS A 4 11.57 -38.12 -9.96
C LYS A 4 10.95 -36.88 -10.64
N SER A 5 10.12 -37.07 -11.67
CA SER A 5 9.43 -35.95 -12.33
C SER A 5 8.28 -35.37 -11.50
N LEU A 6 7.65 -36.17 -10.64
CA LEU A 6 6.55 -35.68 -9.79
C LEU A 6 7.05 -34.70 -8.72
N LEU A 7 8.23 -34.97 -8.13
CA LEU A 7 8.85 -34.09 -7.13
C LEU A 7 9.19 -32.71 -7.72
N PHE A 8 9.65 -32.68 -8.98
CA PHE A 8 9.98 -31.43 -9.66
C PHE A 8 8.74 -30.55 -9.89
N VAL A 9 7.61 -31.13 -10.27
CA VAL A 9 6.37 -30.37 -10.52
C VAL A 9 5.77 -29.82 -9.22
N VAL A 10 5.81 -30.59 -8.12
CA VAL A 10 5.32 -30.14 -6.80
C VAL A 10 6.17 -29.00 -6.22
N CYS A 11 7.50 -29.02 -6.43
CA CYS A 11 8.37 -27.93 -6.00
C CYS A 11 8.11 -26.62 -6.77
N PHE A 12 7.77 -26.67 -8.06
CA PHE A 12 7.48 -25.46 -8.85
C PHE A 12 6.10 -24.85 -8.56
N SER A 13 5.11 -25.64 -8.12
CA SER A 13 3.80 -25.13 -7.71
C SER A 13 3.80 -24.39 -6.36
N LEU A 14 4.85 -24.56 -5.54
CA LEU A 14 4.97 -23.88 -4.24
C LEU A 14 5.48 -22.43 -4.37
N PHE A 15 5.96 -22.02 -5.55
CA PHE A 15 6.47 -20.67 -5.79
C PHE A 15 5.45 -19.71 -6.39
N SER A 16 4.22 -20.14 -6.66
CA SER A 16 3.12 -19.22 -6.95
C SER A 16 2.61 -18.60 -5.65
N ASN A 17 3.48 -17.87 -4.96
CA ASN A 17 3.06 -16.89 -3.98
C ASN A 17 2.32 -15.81 -4.79
N VAL A 18 0.99 -15.91 -4.82
CA VAL A 18 0.15 -14.76 -5.12
C VAL A 18 0.50 -13.75 -4.03
N PHE A 19 1.41 -12.82 -4.34
CA PHE A 19 1.61 -11.66 -3.48
C PHE A 19 0.26 -10.95 -3.49
N ALA A 20 -0.49 -11.09 -2.38
CA ALA A 20 -1.52 -10.15 -2.07
C ALA A 20 -0.81 -8.80 -2.06
N ALA A 21 -1.04 -7.99 -3.08
CA ALA A 21 -0.56 -6.62 -3.05
C ALA A 21 -1.10 -6.01 -1.76
N ASN A 22 -0.24 -5.31 -1.02
CA ASN A 22 -0.57 -4.53 0.17
C ASN A 22 -1.46 -3.33 -0.22
N LEU A 23 -2.59 -3.63 -0.85
CA LEU A 23 -3.49 -2.73 -1.53
C LEU A 23 -4.71 -2.50 -0.66
N HIS A 24 -4.88 -1.27 -0.23
CA HIS A 24 -6.00 -0.80 0.57
C HIS A 24 -7.01 -0.12 -0.33
N LEU A 25 -8.25 -0.57 -0.25
CA LEU A 25 -9.34 -0.07 -1.08
C LEU A 25 -10.26 0.82 -0.26
N HIS A 26 -10.94 1.73 -0.96
CA HIS A 26 -12.08 2.43 -0.41
C HIS A 26 -13.11 1.45 0.17
N PRO A 27 -13.69 1.67 1.36
CA PRO A 27 -14.61 0.71 2.01
C PRO A 27 -15.83 0.34 1.17
N LYS A 28 -16.28 1.24 0.30
CA LYS A 28 -17.42 1.03 -0.63
C LYS A 28 -17.00 0.58 -2.04
N ALA A 29 -15.73 0.26 -2.28
CA ALA A 29 -15.29 -0.19 -3.61
C ALA A 29 -15.99 -1.50 -4.00
N ASP A 30 -16.63 -1.50 -5.16
CA ASP A 30 -17.39 -2.65 -5.65
C ASP A 30 -16.50 -3.67 -6.39
N ASN A 31 -17.09 -4.76 -6.88
CA ASN A 31 -16.34 -5.79 -7.62
C ASN A 31 -15.81 -5.31 -8.98
N ALA A 32 -16.43 -4.31 -9.59
CA ALA A 32 -15.98 -3.72 -10.83
C ALA A 32 -14.79 -2.78 -10.60
N ASP A 33 -14.82 -1.98 -9.54
CA ASP A 33 -13.70 -1.18 -9.04
C ASP A 33 -12.50 -2.10 -8.72
N LYS A 34 -12.73 -3.21 -8.01
CA LYS A 34 -11.67 -4.18 -7.68
C LYS A 34 -11.02 -4.79 -8.92
N LYS A 35 -11.81 -5.08 -9.94
CA LYS A 35 -11.34 -5.69 -11.20
C LYS A 35 -10.49 -4.73 -12.04
N SER A 36 -10.81 -3.44 -12.03
CA SER A 36 -10.01 -2.44 -12.74
C SER A 36 -8.63 -2.26 -12.10
N ILE A 37 -8.56 -2.29 -10.77
CA ILE A 37 -7.32 -2.08 -10.00
C ILE A 37 -6.37 -3.29 -10.07
N GLN A 38 -6.90 -4.52 -10.07
CA GLN A 38 -6.08 -5.74 -10.15
C GLN A 38 -5.21 -5.84 -11.42
N LYS A 39 -5.57 -5.13 -12.49
CA LYS A 39 -4.82 -5.14 -13.74
C LYS A 39 -3.54 -4.27 -13.70
N SER A 40 -3.40 -3.38 -12.71
CA SER A 40 -2.32 -2.39 -12.63
C SER A 40 -1.29 -2.65 -11.53
N VAL A 41 -1.28 -3.83 -10.90
CA VAL A 41 -0.56 -4.13 -9.65
C VAL A 41 0.98 -4.23 -9.81
N THR A 42 1.53 -4.05 -11.01
CA THR A 42 2.99 -4.17 -11.26
C THR A 42 3.78 -2.87 -11.00
N TYR A 43 3.11 -1.77 -10.65
CA TYR A 43 3.68 -0.45 -10.34
C TYR A 43 2.62 0.36 -9.59
N PRO A 44 2.93 1.37 -8.73
CA PRO A 44 1.92 2.31 -8.28
C PRO A 44 1.16 2.84 -9.50
N GLY A 45 -0.13 2.48 -9.60
CA GLY A 45 -0.95 2.85 -10.75
C GLY A 45 -1.20 4.36 -10.77
N TYR A 46 -1.78 4.86 -11.87
CA TYR A 46 -2.16 6.28 -12.04
C TYR A 46 -3.17 6.82 -11.00
N CYS A 47 -3.66 5.96 -10.09
CA CYS A 47 -4.72 6.28 -9.14
C CYS A 47 -4.44 5.80 -7.70
N GLN A 48 -3.17 5.85 -7.29
CA GLN A 48 -2.76 5.31 -5.99
C GLN A 48 -1.83 6.25 -5.25
N ILE A 49 -1.81 6.11 -3.92
CA ILE A 49 -0.75 6.64 -3.06
C ILE A 49 0.07 5.47 -2.55
N GLU A 50 1.39 5.55 -2.69
CA GLU A 50 2.33 4.56 -2.20
C GLU A 50 2.88 4.99 -0.84
N ILE A 51 2.91 4.07 0.12
CA ILE A 51 3.51 4.29 1.44
C ILE A 51 4.56 3.19 1.68
N ILE A 52 5.78 3.62 1.97
CA ILE A 52 6.91 2.72 2.18
C ILE A 52 7.48 2.96 3.59
N ASN A 53 7.47 1.95 4.43
CA ASN A 53 8.14 2.01 5.74
C ASN A 53 9.55 1.42 5.67
N GLN A 54 10.55 2.28 5.61
CA GLN A 54 11.98 1.94 5.70
C GLN A 54 12.60 2.35 7.04
N SER A 55 11.79 2.77 8.00
CA SER A 55 12.25 3.11 9.35
C SER A 55 12.54 1.86 10.19
N PHE A 56 13.01 2.07 11.42
CA PHE A 56 13.29 0.97 12.35
C PHE A 56 12.08 0.57 13.22
N THR A 57 10.92 1.18 13.02
CA THR A 57 9.70 0.96 13.80
C THR A 57 8.51 0.68 12.90
N ASP A 58 7.55 -0.08 13.41
CA ASP A 58 6.26 -0.23 12.75
C ASP A 58 5.52 1.11 12.76
N VAL A 59 4.70 1.34 11.73
CA VAL A 59 3.89 2.56 11.64
C VAL A 59 2.42 2.20 11.43
N ARG A 60 1.54 3.03 11.98
CA ARG A 60 0.11 2.97 11.73
C ARG A 60 -0.26 4.08 10.75
N VAL A 61 -1.04 3.73 9.75
CA VAL A 61 -1.58 4.65 8.75
C VAL A 61 -3.07 4.79 9.01
N PHE A 62 -3.52 6.03 9.09
CA PHE A 62 -4.92 6.41 9.07
C PHE A 62 -5.17 7.31 7.86
N GLY A 63 -6.20 6.97 7.09
CA GLY A 63 -6.56 7.67 5.87
C GLY A 63 -8.00 8.13 5.90
N THR A 64 -8.27 9.35 5.42
CA THR A 64 -9.61 9.88 5.19
C THR A 64 -9.77 10.26 3.72
N PHE A 65 -10.70 9.61 3.03
CA PHE A 65 -11.06 9.92 1.65
C PHE A 65 -11.82 11.25 1.56
N ASP A 66 -11.99 11.77 0.34
CA ASP A 66 -12.69 13.04 0.11
C ASP A 66 -14.18 13.01 0.47
N ASP A 67 -14.79 11.81 0.49
CA ASP A 67 -16.16 11.57 0.92
C ASP A 67 -16.30 11.36 2.44
N GLY A 68 -15.19 11.47 3.19
CA GLY A 68 -15.13 11.32 4.64
C GLY A 68 -15.06 9.87 5.13
N THR A 69 -15.08 8.87 4.25
CA THR A 69 -14.79 7.48 4.65
C THR A 69 -13.33 7.31 5.05
N THR A 70 -13.04 6.26 5.82
CA THR A 70 -11.72 6.08 6.41
C THR A 70 -11.18 4.68 6.23
N ILE A 71 -9.85 4.57 6.27
CA ILE A 71 -9.10 3.32 6.33
C ILE A 71 -8.04 3.41 7.41
N ASP A 72 -7.68 2.25 7.94
CA ASP A 72 -6.68 2.09 8.98
C ASP A 72 -5.92 0.78 8.72
N PHE A 73 -4.59 0.84 8.84
CA PHE A 73 -3.74 -0.34 8.71
C PHE A 73 -2.36 -0.08 9.31
N ASN A 74 -1.64 -1.16 9.58
CA ASN A 74 -0.24 -1.09 9.99
C ASN A 74 0.67 -1.41 8.80
N ILE A 75 1.86 -0.82 8.79
CA ILE A 75 2.97 -1.20 7.93
C ILE A 75 4.13 -1.60 8.82
N TYR A 76 4.42 -2.89 8.85
CA TYR A 76 5.49 -3.44 9.67
C TYR A 76 6.86 -3.08 9.09
N ARG A 77 7.86 -3.07 9.95
CA ARG A 77 9.24 -2.84 9.53
C ARG A 77 9.67 -3.89 8.50
N TYR A 78 10.27 -3.43 7.40
CA TYR A 78 10.73 -4.24 6.26
C TYR A 78 9.61 -4.94 5.48
N GLU A 79 8.36 -4.53 5.67
CA GLU A 79 7.24 -4.97 4.85
C GLU A 79 7.32 -4.35 3.44
N SER A 80 6.73 -5.04 2.45
CA SER A 80 6.58 -4.49 1.09
C SER A 80 5.77 -3.18 1.09
N PRO A 81 6.01 -2.28 0.12
CA PRO A 81 5.21 -1.05 -0.05
C PRO A 81 3.71 -1.30 0.01
N HIS A 82 2.98 -0.42 0.68
CA HIS A 82 1.52 -0.42 0.70
C HIS A 82 0.99 0.61 -0.28
N TYR A 83 -0.13 0.30 -0.91
CA TYR A 83 -0.78 1.13 -1.90
C TYR A 83 -2.20 1.43 -1.43
N ILE A 84 -2.60 2.68 -1.44
CA ILE A 84 -4.00 3.06 -1.21
C ILE A 84 -4.60 3.40 -2.57
N SER A 85 -5.63 2.66 -2.98
CA SER A 85 -6.37 2.98 -4.19
C SER A 85 -7.28 4.17 -3.95
N LEU A 86 -7.13 5.19 -4.78
CA LEU A 86 -8.05 6.32 -4.89
C LEU A 86 -9.07 6.12 -6.02
N PHE A 87 -9.10 4.93 -6.63
CA PHE A 87 -10.13 4.55 -7.58
C PHE A 87 -11.32 3.92 -6.86
N TYR A 88 -12.44 4.62 -6.84
CA TYR A 88 -13.73 4.15 -6.31
C TYR A 88 -14.87 4.91 -6.99
N ASN A 89 -16.08 4.36 -6.96
CA ASN A 89 -17.23 4.91 -7.68
C ASN A 89 -16.91 5.15 -9.17
N PHE A 90 -16.13 4.26 -9.79
CA PHE A 90 -15.67 4.37 -11.18
C PHE A 90 -14.88 5.63 -11.53
N TYR A 91 -14.30 6.32 -10.55
CA TYR A 91 -13.56 7.56 -10.75
C TYR A 91 -12.22 7.56 -9.99
N CYS A 92 -11.24 8.30 -10.52
CA CYS A 92 -9.96 8.48 -9.85
C CYS A 92 -9.93 9.77 -9.04
N HIS A 93 -9.95 9.65 -7.72
CA HIS A 93 -9.96 10.79 -6.82
C HIS A 93 -8.57 11.42 -6.69
N SER A 94 -8.54 12.73 -6.47
CA SER A 94 -7.33 13.56 -6.57
C SER A 94 -6.35 13.37 -5.41
N GLY A 95 -6.80 12.84 -4.28
CA GLY A 95 -6.00 12.66 -3.09
C GLY A 95 -6.81 12.16 -1.91
N MET A 96 -6.16 12.13 -0.75
CA MET A 96 -6.77 11.80 0.54
C MET A 96 -5.98 12.47 1.66
N TYR A 97 -6.60 12.66 2.83
CA TYR A 97 -5.88 13.06 4.02
C TYR A 97 -5.23 11.84 4.68
N ILE A 98 -3.92 11.89 4.94
CA ILE A 98 -3.16 10.78 5.52
C ILE A 98 -2.49 11.24 6.81
N THR A 99 -2.63 10.42 7.85
CA THR A 99 -1.87 10.50 9.09
C THR A 99 -1.05 9.23 9.26
N ILE A 100 0.27 9.36 9.43
CA ILE A 100 1.17 8.25 9.74
C ILE A 100 1.74 8.48 11.13
N THR A 101 1.58 7.50 12.02
CA THR A 101 2.10 7.56 13.37
C THR A 101 3.07 6.41 13.66
N SER A 102 4.11 6.71 14.43
CA SER A 102 4.86 5.69 15.17
C SER A 102 4.14 5.41 16.50
N PRO A 103 4.59 4.43 17.29
CA PRO A 103 4.12 4.26 18.67
C PRO A 103 4.33 5.49 19.58
N TYR A 104 5.15 6.46 19.16
CA TYR A 104 5.61 7.55 20.01
C TYR A 104 5.12 8.93 19.57
N TYR A 105 4.92 9.16 18.27
CA TYR A 105 4.54 10.46 17.71
C TYR A 105 4.00 10.35 16.28
N THR A 106 3.37 11.43 15.81
CA THR A 106 2.96 11.59 14.41
C THR A 106 4.14 11.91 13.52
N ILE A 107 4.41 11.07 12.52
CA ILE A 107 5.50 11.24 11.56
C ILE A 107 5.06 12.12 10.38
N TYR A 108 3.81 11.95 9.93
CA TYR A 108 3.22 12.68 8.82
C TYR A 108 1.73 12.92 9.06
N SER A 109 1.24 14.08 8.67
CA SER A 109 -0.19 14.40 8.70
C SER A 109 -0.48 15.45 7.64
N GLY A 110 -1.25 15.11 6.61
CA GLY A 110 -1.54 16.05 5.54
C GLY A 110 -2.33 15.47 4.38
N TRP A 111 -2.86 16.38 3.56
CA TRP A 111 -3.47 16.01 2.28
C TRP A 111 -2.39 15.54 1.31
N THR A 112 -2.55 14.33 0.81
CA THR A 112 -1.63 13.68 -0.13
C THR A 112 -2.33 13.45 -1.44
N ASN A 113 -1.74 13.93 -2.53
CA ASN A 113 -2.31 13.78 -3.86
C ASN A 113 -2.07 12.37 -4.41
N VAL A 114 -2.94 11.94 -5.32
CA VAL A 114 -2.74 10.77 -6.16
C VAL A 114 -1.36 10.78 -6.83
N ASN A 115 -0.79 9.60 -7.08
CA ASN A 115 0.55 9.39 -7.66
C ASN A 115 1.71 9.91 -6.80
N SER A 116 1.47 10.10 -5.50
CA SER A 116 2.53 10.42 -4.55
C SER A 116 3.07 9.17 -3.86
N THR A 117 4.34 9.23 -3.47
CA THR A 117 4.98 8.26 -2.57
C THR A 117 5.33 8.95 -1.27
N ILE A 118 4.86 8.42 -0.14
CA ILE A 118 5.33 8.77 1.21
C ILE A 118 6.31 7.71 1.68
N ARG A 119 7.58 8.09 1.82
CA ARG A 119 8.64 7.22 2.33
C ARG A 119 8.95 7.57 3.77
N VAL A 120 8.72 6.64 4.68
CA VAL A 120 9.11 6.78 6.08
C VAL A 120 10.53 6.24 6.23
N VAL A 121 11.49 7.11 6.52
CA VAL A 121 12.93 6.78 6.61
C VAL A 121 13.46 7.03 8.02
N PRO A 122 14.54 6.36 8.43
CA PRO A 122 15.27 6.73 9.64
C PRO A 122 15.93 8.10 9.43
N TYR A 123 15.78 9.00 10.41
CA TYR A 123 16.44 10.30 10.45
C TYR A 123 16.91 10.60 11.86
N LEU A 124 18.24 10.63 12.06
CA LEU A 124 18.86 10.74 13.38
C LEU A 124 18.37 9.63 14.33
N LYS A 125 17.66 9.99 15.41
CA LYS A 125 17.09 9.05 16.40
C LYS A 125 15.59 8.81 16.19
N GLU A 126 15.01 9.35 15.12
CA GLU A 126 13.58 9.38 14.85
C GLU A 126 13.28 8.90 13.43
N ALA A 127 12.00 8.78 13.10
CA ALA A 127 11.50 8.50 11.77
C ALA A 127 11.02 9.82 11.15
N LYS A 128 11.28 9.99 9.86
CA LYS A 128 10.85 11.16 9.08
C LYS A 128 10.10 10.68 7.85
N ALA A 129 9.05 11.42 7.46
CA ALA A 129 8.41 11.22 6.17
C ALA A 129 9.05 12.08 5.08
N GLU A 130 9.29 11.48 3.92
CA GLU A 130 9.67 12.12 2.69
C GLU A 130 8.54 11.94 1.68
N LEU A 131 7.92 13.05 1.30
CA LEU A 131 6.87 13.07 0.28
C LEU A 131 7.51 13.36 -1.08
N SER A 132 7.21 12.53 -2.06
CA SER A 132 7.55 12.78 -3.46
C SER A 132 6.29 12.70 -4.30
N THR A 133 6.08 13.72 -5.13
CA THR A 133 5.02 13.75 -6.15
C THR A 133 5.65 13.43 -7.49
N ARG A 134 4.94 12.66 -8.32
CA ARG A 134 5.38 12.33 -9.69
C ARG A 134 4.70 13.22 -10.71
#